data_AF-A0A061QMN5-F1
#
_entry.id   AF-A0A061QMN5-F1
#
_cell.length_a   1.000
_cell.length_b   1.000
_cell.length_c   1.000
_cell.angle_alpha   90.00
_cell.angle_beta   90.00
_cell.angle_gamma   90.00
#
_symmetry.space_group_name_H-M   'P 1'
#
loop_
_entity.id
_entity.type
_entity.pdbx_description
1 polymer ?
#
loop_
_entity_poly.entity_id
_entity_poly.type
_entity_poly.pdbx_seq_one_letter_code
_entity_poly.pdbx_strand_id
1 'polypeptide(L)'
;AFINGLAIQQVVITKSYSHEDWREDLKRITRMAGAEGKPSVFLFSDTQIKLETFVEDINNLLNSGEVPNMFPYDERAAVVEAAR
;
A
#
# COMPACT_ATOMS: atom_id res chain seq x y z
N ALA A 1 -6.06 0.14 16.13
CA ALA A 1 -6.17 -1.20 15.51
C ALA A 1 -6.71 -2.25 16.49
N PHE A 2 -6.00 -2.55 17.59
CA PHE A 2 -6.35 -3.61 18.55
C PHE A 2 -7.79 -3.53 19.11
N ILE A 3 -8.22 -2.35 19.58
CA ILE A 3 -9.56 -2.16 20.15
C ILE A 3 -10.68 -2.39 19.12
N ASN A 4 -10.42 -2.09 17.84
CA ASN A 4 -11.39 -2.24 16.75
C ASN A 4 -11.20 -3.53 15.94
N GLY A 5 -10.32 -4.45 16.38
CA GLY A 5 -10.05 -5.70 15.67
C GLY A 5 -9.49 -5.55 14.24
N LEU A 6 -8.90 -4.40 13.91
CA LEU A 6 -8.40 -4.13 12.57
C LEU A 6 -7.07 -4.84 12.31
N ALA A 7 -6.92 -5.39 11.10
CA ALA A 7 -5.66 -6.00 10.68
C ALA A 7 -4.58 -4.93 10.52
N ILE A 8 -3.44 -5.08 11.21
CA ILE A 8 -2.30 -4.18 11.07
C ILE A 8 -1.39 -4.72 9.97
N GLN A 9 -1.10 -3.90 8.97
CA GLN A 9 -0.08 -4.15 7.96
C GLN A 9 1.12 -3.25 8.21
N GLN A 10 2.31 -3.84 8.23
CA GLN A 10 3.57 -3.13 8.38
C GLN A 10 4.55 -3.62 7.33
N VAL A 11 5.38 -2.71 6.81
CA VAL A 11 6.52 -3.07 5.97
C VAL A 11 7.74 -3.40 6.82
N VAL A 12 8.51 -4.40 6.41
CA VAL A 12 9.76 -4.77 7.08
C VAL A 12 10.93 -4.31 6.21
N ILE A 13 11.50 -3.17 6.57
CA ILE A 13 12.59 -2.58 5.81
C ILE A 13 13.89 -3.29 6.16
N THR A 14 14.54 -3.85 5.15
CA THR A 14 15.86 -4.46 5.23
C THR A 14 16.90 -3.62 4.47
N LYS A 15 18.19 -3.92 4.67
CA LYS A 15 19.26 -3.25 3.93
C LYS A 15 19.11 -3.41 2.41
N SER A 16 18.60 -4.55 1.96
CA SER A 16 18.37 -4.85 0.55
C SER A 16 16.98 -4.44 0.03
N TYR A 17 16.10 -3.92 0.89
CA TYR A 17 14.74 -3.52 0.50
C TYR A 17 14.77 -2.49 -0.63
N SER A 18 14.16 -2.84 -1.74
CA SER A 18 14.17 -2.06 -2.98
C SER A 18 12.89 -1.25 -3.14
N HIS A 19 12.89 -0.38 -4.16
CA HIS A 19 11.67 0.32 -4.55
C HIS A 19 10.61 -0.63 -5.14
N GLU A 20 11.02 -1.79 -5.66
CA GLU A 20 10.10 -2.79 -6.17
C GLU A 20 9.39 -3.52 -5.02
N ASP A 21 10.13 -3.88 -3.97
CA ASP A 21 9.56 -4.46 -2.74
C ASP A 21 8.52 -3.52 -2.11
N TRP A 22 8.80 -2.21 -2.09
CA TRP A 22 7.86 -1.17 -1.66
C TRP A 22 6.56 -1.19 -2.45
N ARG A 23 6.66 -1.22 -3.78
CA ARG A 23 5.47 -1.27 -4.63
C ARG A 23 4.68 -2.54 -4.41
N GLU A 24 5.33 -3.68 -4.27
CA GLU A 24 4.65 -4.95 -3.98
C GLU A 24 3.92 -4.93 -2.62
N ASP A 25 4.54 -4.35 -1.60
CA ASP A 25 3.89 -4.15 -0.30
C ASP A 25 2.64 -3.26 -0.43
N LEU A 26 2.74 -2.13 -1.14
CA LEU A 26 1.59 -1.26 -1.41
C LEU A 26 0.48 -1.95 -2.22
N LYS A 27 0.83 -2.73 -3.25
CA LYS A 27 -0.13 -3.52 -4.03
C LYS A 27 -0.87 -4.52 -3.15
N ARG A 28 -0.15 -5.22 -2.27
CA ARG A 28 -0.76 -6.17 -1.33
C ARG A 28 -1.72 -5.47 -0.38
N ILE A 29 -1.32 -4.32 0.19
CA ILE A 29 -2.16 -3.56 1.12
C ILE A 29 -3.42 -3.03 0.42
N THR A 30 -3.27 -2.46 -0.77
CA THR A 30 -4.39 -1.92 -1.55
C THR A 30 -5.37 -2.99 -2.00
N ARG A 31 -4.90 -4.18 -2.41
CA ARG A 31 -5.76 -5.32 -2.70
C ARG A 31 -6.54 -5.81 -1.49
N MET A 32 -5.86 -5.96 -0.36
CA MET A 32 -6.50 -6.46 0.85
C MET A 32 -7.54 -5.46 1.40
N ALA A 33 -7.22 -4.16 1.39
CA ALA A 33 -8.13 -3.12 1.87
C ALA A 33 -9.27 -2.84 0.87
N GLY A 34 -8.96 -2.78 -0.43
CA GLY A 34 -9.92 -2.50 -1.49
C GLY A 34 -10.67 -3.74 -1.95
N ALA A 35 -10.00 -4.62 -2.70
CA ALA A 35 -10.64 -5.76 -3.36
C ALA A 35 -11.20 -6.82 -2.40
N GLU A 36 -10.54 -7.08 -1.27
CA GLU A 36 -11.05 -8.03 -0.27
C GLU A 36 -11.97 -7.35 0.77
N GLY A 37 -12.08 -6.02 0.74
CA GLY A 37 -12.90 -5.25 1.67
C GLY A 37 -12.52 -5.41 3.15
N LYS A 38 -11.28 -5.82 3.46
CA LYS A 38 -10.85 -6.08 4.84
C LYS A 38 -10.44 -4.79 5.53
N PRO A 39 -11.13 -4.36 6.61
CA PRO A 39 -10.75 -3.18 7.38
C PRO A 39 -9.33 -3.33 7.95
N SER A 40 -8.43 -2.46 7.51
CA SER A 40 -6.99 -2.61 7.74
C SER A 40 -6.34 -1.29 8.11
N VAL A 41 -5.25 -1.36 8.88
CA VAL A 41 -4.42 -0.22 9.24
C VAL A 41 -3.04 -0.44 8.66
N PHE A 42 -2.60 0.45 7.79
CA PHE A 42 -1.20 0.51 7.38
C PHE A 42 -0.41 1.33 8.40
N LEU A 43 0.55 0.70 9.08
CA LEU A 43 1.44 1.36 10.03
C LEU A 43 2.82 1.53 9.40
N PHE A 44 3.23 2.79 9.27
CA PHE A 44 4.49 3.20 8.66
C PHE A 44 5.10 4.33 9.48
N SER A 45 6.36 4.17 9.88
CA SER A 45 7.13 5.11 10.69
C SER A 45 8.22 5.80 9.89
N ASP A 46 8.72 6.92 10.41
CA ASP A 46 9.83 7.68 9.85
C ASP A 46 11.11 6.84 9.68
N THR A 47 11.40 5.94 10.63
CA THR A 47 12.54 5.03 10.55
C THR A 47 12.47 4.02 9.38
N GLN A 48 11.28 3.82 8.81
CA GLN A 48 11.06 2.95 7.66
C GLN A 48 11.16 3.69 6.31
N ILE A 49 11.37 5.01 6.32
CA ILE A 49 11.53 5.82 5.11
C ILE A 49 12.97 5.65 4.58
N LYS A 50 13.12 4.77 3.59
CA LYS A 50 14.41 4.55 2.91
C LYS A 50 14.64 5.52 1.75
N LEU A 51 13.56 5.90 1.06
CA LEU A 51 13.55 6.80 -0.08
C LEU A 51 12.43 7.82 0.10
N GLU A 52 12.66 9.07 -0.29
CA GLU A 52 11.65 10.15 -0.22
C GLU A 52 10.37 9.79 -1.00
N THR A 53 10.53 9.04 -2.09
CA THR A 53 9.42 8.57 -2.94
C THR A 53 8.39 7.71 -2.19
N PHE A 54 8.75 7.09 -1.06
CA PHE A 54 7.79 6.31 -0.26
C PHE A 54 6.68 7.20 0.31
N VAL A 55 7.04 8.39 0.77
CA VAL A 55 6.08 9.34 1.35
C VAL A 55 5.25 9.98 0.23
N GLU A 56 5.86 10.22 -0.94
CA GLU A 56 5.13 10.70 -2.12
C GLU A 56 4.09 9.68 -2.59
N ASP A 57 4.45 8.40 -2.64
CA ASP A 57 3.54 7.31 -2.99
C ASP A 57 2.38 7.21 -1.98
N ILE A 58 2.66 7.30 -0.67
CA ILE A 58 1.61 7.35 0.36
C ILE A 58 0.68 8.54 0.13
N ASN A 59 1.24 9.72 -0.16
CA ASN A 59 0.47 10.93 -0.37
C ASN A 59 -0.43 10.82 -1.61
N ASN A 60 0.07 10.23 -2.69
CA ASN A 60 -0.72 9.92 -3.88
C ASN A 60 -1.87 8.96 -3.51
N LEU A 61 -1.57 7.86 -2.81
CA LEU A 61 -2.59 6.90 -2.40
C LEU A 61 -3.70 7.54 -1.53
N LEU A 62 -3.36 8.47 -0.64
CA LEU A 62 -4.32 9.16 0.22
C LEU A 62 -5.16 10.21 -0.53
N ASN A 63 -4.57 10.92 -1.49
CA ASN A 63 -5.27 12.00 -2.20
C ASN A 63 -6.08 11.50 -3.40
N SER A 64 -5.55 10.56 -4.18
CA SER A 64 -6.17 10.07 -5.41
C SER A 64 -6.64 8.63 -5.34
N GLY A 65 -6.31 7.90 -4.26
CA GLY A 65 -6.57 6.46 -4.18
C GLY A 65 -5.62 5.63 -5.04
N GLU A 66 -4.58 6.23 -5.63
CA GLU A 66 -3.65 5.52 -6.51
C GLU A 66 -2.21 6.01 -6.44
N VAL A 67 -1.29 5.13 -6.85
CA VAL A 67 0.12 5.46 -7.05
C VAL A 67 0.44 5.31 -8.55
N PRO A 68 1.00 6.34 -9.21
CA PRO A 68 1.31 6.28 -10.63
C PRO A 68 2.25 5.13 -10.99
N ASN A 69 1.95 4.41 -12.08
CA ASN A 69 2.76 3.29 -12.58
C ASN A 69 2.98 2.15 -11.57
N MET A 70 2.15 2.05 -10.52
CA MET A 70 2.22 0.95 -9.57
C MET A 70 1.66 -0.33 -10.18
N PHE A 71 0.50 -0.26 -10.84
CA PHE A 71 -0.13 -1.37 -11.54
C PHE A 71 -0.04 -1.20 -13.07
N PRO A 72 0.19 -2.29 -13.82
CA PRO A 72 -0.18 -2.38 -15.23
C PRO A 72 -1.65 -1.97 -15.47
N TYR A 73 -1.96 -1.45 -16.66
CA TYR A 73 -3.28 -0.88 -16.96
C TYR A 73 -4.43 -1.90 -16.79
N ASP A 74 -4.21 -3.12 -17.26
CA ASP A 74 -5.13 -4.26 -17.15
C ASP A 74 -5.32 -4.70 -15.70
N GLU A 75 -4.23 -4.81 -14.94
CA GLU A 75 -4.27 -5.18 -13.52
C GLU A 75 -4.98 -4.12 -12.67
N ARG A 76 -4.77 -2.84 -12.98
CA ARG A 76 -5.43 -1.71 -12.32
C ARG A 76 -6.94 -1.77 -12.48
N ALA A 77 -7.43 -1.98 -13.70
CA ALA A 77 -8.86 -2.05 -13.97
C ALA A 77 -9.53 -3.17 -13.15
N ALA A 78 -8.89 -4.34 -13.05
CA ALA A 78 -9.38 -5.46 -12.25
C ALA A 78 -9.44 -5.13 -10.74
N VAL A 79 -8.42 -4.47 -10.19
CA VAL A 79 -8.39 -4.10 -8.75
C VAL A 79 -9.46 -3.05 -8.43
N VAL A 80 -9.64 -2.05 -9.29
CA VAL A 80 -10.66 -1.00 -9.11
C VAL A 80 -12.07 -1.59 -9.16
N GLU A 81 -12.34 -2.49 -10.10
CA GLU A 81 -13.64 -3.15 -10.20
C GLU A 81 -13.91 -4.06 -9.00
N ALA A 82 -12.89 -4.78 -8.50
CA ALA A 82 -13.03 -5.61 -7.32
C ALA A 82 -13.26 -4.81 -6.02
N ALA A 83 -12.86 -3.55 -5.97
CA ALA A 83 -13.03 -2.66 -4.83
C ALA A 83 -14.37 -1.88 -4.86
N ARG A 84 -15.21 -2.09 -5.88
CA ARG A 84 -16.45 -1.36 -6.12
C ARG A 84 -17.67 -2.11 -5.59
#